data_AF-A0AAW6BE89-F1
#
_entry.id   AF-A0AAW6BE89-F1
#
_cell.length_a   1.000
_cell.length_b   1.000
_cell.length_c   1.000
_cell.angle_alpha   90.00
_cell.angle_beta   90.00
_cell.angle_gamma   90.00
#
_symmetry.space_group_name_H-M   'P 1'
#
loop_
_entity.id
_entity.type
_entity.pdbx_description
1 polymer ?
#
loop_
_entity_poly.entity_id
_entity_poly.type
_entity_poly.pdbx_seq_one_letter_code
_entity_poly.pdbx_strand_id
1 'polypeptide(L)' 'MTCILPESIENKLQNYDRIVVGGIIRDQNSHILFLQRAPDESPPNLWEIPSGGVEKRENLLQTLSRAPPQWHI' A
#
# COMPACT_ATOMS: atom_id res chain seq x y z
N MET A 1 -3.54 14.82 -7.46
CA MET A 1 -4.36 14.83 -6.23
C MET A 1 -3.48 14.41 -5.09
N THR A 2 -3.17 15.32 -4.17
CA THR A 2 -2.37 15.02 -2.98
C THR A 2 -3.33 14.55 -1.90
N CYS A 3 -3.20 13.29 -1.46
CA CYS A 3 -3.93 12.79 -0.30
C CYS A 3 -3.17 13.28 0.95
N ILE A 4 -3.71 14.31 1.60
CA ILE A 4 -3.22 14.78 2.90
C ILE A 4 -4.10 14.12 3.95
N LEU A 5 -3.51 13.33 4.85
CA LEU A 5 -4.27 12.81 5.98
C LEU A 5 -4.59 13.95 6.95
N PRO A 6 -5.82 14.03 7.45
CA PRO A 6 -6.14 14.93 8.55
C PRO A 6 -5.29 14.59 9.78
N GLU A 7 -4.78 15.60 10.48
CA GLU A 7 -4.00 15.47 11.73
C GLU A 7 -4.73 14.65 12.80
N SER A 8 -6.08 14.70 12.80
CA SER A 8 -6.94 13.91 13.69
C SER A 8 -6.86 12.40 13.46
N ILE A 9 -6.49 11.97 12.25
CA ILE A 9 -6.24 10.55 11.92
C ILE A 9 -4.80 10.19 12.29
N GLU A 10 -3.83 11.06 12.00
CA GLU A 10 -2.42 10.83 12.29
C GLU A 10 -2.16 10.58 13.79
N ASN A 11 -2.78 11.35 14.68
CA ASN A 11 -2.66 11.15 16.12
C ASN A 11 -3.26 9.82 16.62
N LYS A 12 -4.25 9.26 15.90
CA LYS A 12 -4.84 7.95 16.24
C LYS A 12 -4.00 6.78 15.76
N LEU A 13 -3.17 6.99 14.73
CA LEU A 13 -2.30 5.96 14.17
C LEU A 13 -1.19 5.52 15.15
N GLN A 14 -0.86 6.34 16.14
CA GLN A 14 0.17 6.05 17.15
C GLN A 14 -0.17 4.86 18.08
N ASN A 15 -1.43 4.42 18.12
CA ASN A 15 -1.91 3.37 19.02
C ASN A 15 -2.07 1.98 18.36
N TYR A 16 -1.57 1.81 17.13
CA TYR A 16 -1.68 0.54 16.40
C TYR A 16 -0.34 -0.19 16.37
N ASP A 17 -0.39 -1.52 16.47
CA ASP A 17 0.81 -2.37 16.38
C ASP A 17 1.49 -2.28 15.00
N ARG A 18 0.69 -2.05 13.95
CA ARG A 18 1.17 -1.85 12.57
C ARG A 18 0.18 -1.04 11.76
N ILE A 19 0.70 -0.15 10.92
CA ILE A 19 -0.08 0.59 9.92
C ILE A 19 0.25 0.02 8.55
N VAL A 20 -0.76 -0.28 7.76
CA VAL A 20 -0.63 -0.78 6.38
C VAL A 20 -1.36 0.18 5.45
N VAL A 21 -0.74 0.49 4.32
CA VAL A 21 -1.33 1.31 3.25
C VAL A 21 -1.45 0.49 2.00
N GLY A 22 -2.62 0.51 1.37
CA GLY A 22 -2.88 -0.11 0.07
C GLY A 22 -3.27 0.93 -0.97
N GLY A 23 -2.97 0.64 -2.24
CA GLY A 23 -3.27 1.53 -3.36
C GLY A 23 -4.02 0.81 -4.48
N ILE A 24 -5.15 1.39 -4.92
CA ILE A 24 -5.81 0.96 -6.16
C ILE A 24 -5.07 1.62 -7.33
N ILE A 25 -4.34 0.81 -8.09
CA ILE A 25 -3.57 1.27 -9.25
C ILE A 25 -4.32 0.85 -10.51
N ARG A 26 -4.49 1.80 -11.44
CA ARG A 26 -5.15 1.57 -12.72
C ARG A 26 -4.19 1.86 -13.87
N ASP A 27 -4.24 1.03 -14.91
CA ASP A 27 -3.55 1.30 -16.16
C ASP A 27 -4.34 2.30 -17.05
N GLN A 28 -3.80 2.61 -18.23
CA GLN A 28 -4.44 3.50 -19.20
C GLN A 28 -5.76 2.94 -19.75
N ASN A 29 -5.96 1.63 -19.67
CA ASN A 29 -7.14 0.91 -20.14
C ASN A 29 -8.16 0.63 -19.00
N SER A 30 -7.96 1.21 -17.81
CA SER A 30 -8.78 1.01 -16.61
C SER A 30 -8.75 -0.39 -15.99
N HIS A 31 -7.75 -1.22 -16.29
CA HIS A 31 -7.49 -2.45 -15.55
C HIS A 31 -6.93 -2.13 -14.16
N ILE A 32 -7.30 -2.94 -13.16
CA ILE A 32 -6.84 -2.77 -11.77
C ILE A 32 -5.72 -3.77 -11.48
N LEU A 33 -4.62 -3.29 -10.92
CA LEU A 33 -3.53 -4.13 -10.47
C LEU A 33 -3.91 -4.89 -9.19
N PHE A 34 -3.73 -6.21 -9.22
CA PHE A 34 -3.72 -7.08 -8.05
C PHE A 34 -2.38 -7.82 -8.00
N LEU A 35 -1.93 -8.13 -6.78
CA LEU A 35 -0.77 -8.98 -6.53
C LEU A 35 -1.27 -10.35 -6.09
N GLN A 36 -0.65 -11.41 -6.62
CA GLN A 36 -0.84 -12.75 -6.10
C GLN A 36 0.25 -13.04 -5.07
N ARG A 37 -0.16 -13.35 -3.84
CA ARG A 37 0.75 -13.76 -2.77
C ARG A 37 1.53 -15.00 -3.19
N ALA A 38 2.79 -15.07 -2.81
CA ALA A 38 3.62 -16.20 -3.15
C ALA A 38 3.11 -17.49 -2.47
N PRO A 39 3.39 -18.68 -3.03
CA PRO A 39 2.91 -19.95 -2.47
C PRO A 39 3.41 -20.25 -1.05
N ASP A 40 4.51 -19.63 -0.63
CA ASP A 40 5.13 -19.75 0.70
C ASP A 40 4.67 -18.68 1.69
N GLU A 41 3.82 -17.74 1.27
CA GLU A 41 3.19 -16.76 2.15
C GLU A 41 1.91 -17.30 2.81
N SER A 42 1.49 -16.67 3.91
CA SER A 42 0.24 -17.01 4.61
C SER A 42 -0.75 -15.82 4.59
N PRO A 43 -1.94 -15.95 3.97
CA PRO A 43 -2.40 -17.09 3.19
C PRO A 43 -1.72 -17.15 1.79
N PRO A 44 -1.52 -18.35 1.21
CA PRO A 44 -0.86 -18.49 -0.09
C PRO A 44 -1.83 -18.26 -1.26
N ASN A 45 -1.29 -17.80 -2.41
CA ASN A 45 -2.00 -17.65 -3.68
C ASN A 45 -3.23 -16.71 -3.66
N LEU A 46 -3.39 -15.91 -2.61
CA LEU A 46 -4.46 -14.92 -2.52
C LEU A 46 -4.16 -13.73 -3.43
N TRP A 47 -5.19 -13.24 -4.13
CA TRP A 47 -5.13 -11.98 -4.83
C TRP A 47 -5.46 -10.84 -3.89
N GLU A 48 -4.55 -9.88 -3.76
CA GLU A 48 -4.70 -8.70 -2.91
C GLU A 48 -4.31 -7.42 -3.61
N ILE A 49 -4.80 -6.29 -3.09
CA ILE A 49 -4.40 -4.96 -3.56
C ILE A 49 -2.94 -4.72 -3.13
N PRO A 50 -2.09 -4.13 -3.99
CA PRO A 50 -0.74 -3.72 -3.62
C PRO A 50 -0.76 -2.92 -2.32
N SER A 51 -0.07 -3.43 -1.30
CA SER A 51 -0.03 -2.82 0.02
C SER A 51 1.32 -3.01 0.70
N GLY A 52 1.59 -2.18 1.71
CA GLY A 52 2.84 -2.20 2.44
C GLY A 52 2.70 -1.62 3.85
N GLY A 53 3.50 -2.15 4.77
CA GLY A 53 3.63 -1.59 6.12
C GLY A 53 4.35 -0.25 6.09
N VAL A 54 3.86 0.70 6.89
CA VAL A 54 4.50 2.02 7.09
C VAL A 54 5.63 1.86 8.08
N GLU A 55 6.84 2.24 7.68
CA GLU A 55 8.02 2.21 8.55
C GLU A 55 8.10 3.46 9.44
N LYS A 56 8.83 3.35 10.55
CA LYS A 56 8.99 4.44 11.51
C LYS A 56 9.68 5.63 10.83
N ARG A 57 8.99 6.78 10.74
CA ARG A 57 9.40 8.04 10.06
C ARG A 57 9.16 8.09 8.54
N GLU A 58 8.51 7.10 7.94
CA GLU A 58 7.96 7.25 6.57
C GLU A 58 6.59 7.92 6.60
N ASN A 59 6.30 8.75 5.60
CA ASN A 59 4.92 9.18 5.34
C ASN A 59 4.22 8.19 4.38
N LEU A 60 2.88 8.19 4.37
CA LEU A 60 2.11 7.20 3.62
C LEU A 60 2.41 7.22 2.11
N LEU A 61 2.72 8.40 1.56
CA LEU A 61 3.06 8.54 0.14
C LEU A 61 4.42 7.92 -0.17
N GLN A 62 5.41 8.08 0.72
CA GLN A 62 6.71 7.42 0.61
C GLN A 62 6.56 5.90 0.68
N THR A 63 5.76 5.39 1.61
CA THR A 63 5.47 3.95 1.72
C THR A 63 4.81 3.41 0.44
N LEU A 64 3.83 4.14 -0.12
CA LEU A 64 3.21 3.79 -1.41
C LEU A 64 4.18 3.88 -2.60
N SER A 65 5.09 4.86 -2.59
CA SER A 65 6.05 5.09 -3.69
C SER A 65 7.22 4.11 -3.68
N ARG A 66 7.55 3.53 -2.51
CA ARG A 66 8.52 2.43 -2.41
C ARG A 66 8.04 1.17 -3.13
N ALA A 67 6.73 1.03 -3.31
CA ALA A 67 6.14 -0.12 -3.95
C ALA A 67 6.29 -0.16 -5.49
N PRO A 68 6.93 0.83 -6.18
CA PRO A 68 7.78 0.43 -7.33
C PRO A 68 8.86 1.39 -7.87
N PRO A 69 9.88 0.80 -8.51
CA PRO A 69 10.39 1.31 -9.79
C PRO A 69 10.24 0.35 -11.00
N GLN A 70 9.54 -0.80 -10.91
CA GLN A 70 9.58 -1.82 -12.00
C GLN A 70 8.23 -2.32 -12.54
N TRP A 71 7.11 -1.63 -12.29
CA TRP A 71 5.85 -1.95 -12.99
C TRP A 71 5.86 -1.30 -14.37
N HIS A 72 6.54 -1.93 -15.33
CA HIS A 72 6.20 -1.73 -16.74
C HIS A 72 4.82 -2.35 -16.97
N ILE A 73 3.82 -1.48 -17.04
CA ILE A 73 2.52 -1.77 -17.65
C ILE A 73 2.63 -1.45 -19.13
#